data_AF-A0A2P5BPL0-F1
#
_entry.id   AF-A0A2P5BPL0-F1
#
_cell.length_a   1.000
_cell.length_b   1.000
_cell.length_c   1.000
_cell.angle_alpha   90.00
_cell.angle_beta   90.00
_cell.angle_gamma   90.00
#
_symmetry.space_group_name_H-M   'P 1'
#
loop_
_entity.id
_entity.type
_entity.pdbx_description
1 polymer ?
#
loop_
_entity_poly.entity_id
_entity_poly.type
_entity_poly.pdbx_seq_one_letter_code
_entity_poly.pdbx_strand_id
1 'polypeptide(L)'
;MIKNRNPLPEKPWFLGLSLACLVAGALLITAFLRADEATTRLCSLTGGAGIKSTVADDYSPTQTQLEAILHYATSKIVPQQSLGEIRVSYDALQSRGGVANFLVFGLGHDSLMWASLNPRGTTLFLEEDPKWVQTVLRGAPQLRAHYVRYRTQLQQADDLLATYGAEPRCAPSRAAPLRGNGRCRLALENLPDEVYDREWDLIMIDAPRGYFPEAPGRMGAIFSAAVMARNRKGSGVTHVFLHDVDRRVEKAFAEEFLCRKYLVKAVGRLWHFEIPSAVANVSHSGDRFC
;
A
#
# COMPACT_ATOMS: atom_id res chain seq x y z
N MET A 1 -72.25 39.70 44.72
CA MET A 1 -71.47 40.54 43.79
C MET A 1 -71.14 39.70 42.55
N ILE A 2 -72.00 39.79 41.53
CA ILE A 2 -71.94 39.01 40.29
C ILE A 2 -70.97 39.72 39.35
N LYS A 3 -69.97 39.01 38.80
CA LYS A 3 -69.12 39.55 37.73
C LYS A 3 -69.10 38.57 36.56
N ASN A 4 -69.71 39.03 35.47
CA ASN A 4 -69.82 38.37 34.16
C ASN A 4 -68.49 37.84 33.65
N ARG A 5 -68.49 36.61 33.15
CA ARG A 5 -67.50 36.13 32.19
C ARG A 5 -68.05 36.33 30.78
N ASN A 6 -67.44 37.23 30.02
CA ASN A 6 -67.68 37.34 28.58
C ASN A 6 -66.96 36.17 27.87
N PRO A 7 -67.60 35.45 26.94
CA PRO A 7 -66.91 34.48 26.10
C PRO A 7 -66.08 35.23 25.04
N LEU A 8 -64.81 34.85 24.89
CA LEU A 8 -63.96 35.29 23.78
C LEU A 8 -64.51 34.67 22.47
N PRO A 9 -64.54 35.42 21.36
CA PRO A 9 -65.00 34.89 20.09
C PRO A 9 -63.95 33.93 19.53
N GLU A 10 -64.29 32.65 19.43
CA GLU A 10 -63.49 31.67 18.69
C GLU A 10 -63.44 32.11 17.22
N LYS A 11 -62.27 32.55 16.75
CA LYS A 11 -62.05 32.92 15.35
C LYS A 11 -61.88 31.62 14.54
N PRO A 12 -62.84 31.24 13.68
CA PRO A 12 -62.86 29.94 12.99
C PRO A 12 -61.72 29.76 11.98
N TRP A 13 -61.02 30.85 11.64
CA TRP A 13 -59.87 30.82 10.73
C TRP A 13 -58.70 29.99 11.28
N PHE A 14 -58.43 30.01 12.59
CA PHE A 14 -57.28 29.29 13.16
C PHE A 14 -57.42 27.76 13.05
N LEU A 15 -58.66 27.26 13.15
CA LEU A 15 -58.97 25.85 12.90
C LEU A 15 -58.79 25.50 11.42
N GLY A 16 -59.22 26.38 10.51
CA GLY A 16 -59.02 26.20 9.06
C GLY A 16 -57.54 26.16 8.66
N LEU A 17 -56.71 27.06 9.20
CA LEU A 17 -55.26 27.07 8.95
C LEU A 17 -54.57 25.81 9.51
N SER A 18 -54.96 25.37 10.70
CA SER A 18 -54.38 24.17 11.30
C SER A 18 -54.73 22.91 10.51
N LEU A 19 -55.97 22.81 10.02
CA LEU A 19 -56.40 21.70 9.17
C LEU A 19 -55.67 21.72 7.81
N ALA A 20 -55.50 22.89 7.19
CA ALA A 20 -54.76 23.03 5.94
C ALA A 20 -53.28 22.61 6.08
N CYS A 21 -52.63 23.00 7.18
CA CYS A 21 -51.25 22.58 7.47
C CYS A 21 -51.13 21.06 7.70
N LEU A 22 -52.10 20.44 8.39
CA LEU A 22 -52.12 18.99 8.59
C LEU A 22 -52.31 18.23 7.27
N VAL A 23 -53.20 18.70 6.40
CA VAL A 23 -53.41 18.09 5.07
C VAL A 23 -52.18 18.25 4.19
N ALA A 24 -51.56 19.44 4.15
CA ALA A 24 -50.33 19.67 3.40
C ALA A 24 -49.16 18.82 3.91
N GLY A 25 -49.01 18.70 5.23
CA GLY A 25 -48.01 17.82 5.87
C GLY A 25 -48.23 16.35 5.54
N ALA A 26 -49.48 15.86 5.60
CA ALA A 26 -49.82 14.49 5.24
C ALA A 26 -49.54 14.21 3.75
N LEU A 27 -49.85 15.14 2.85
CA LEU A 27 -49.57 15.02 1.42
C LEU A 27 -48.06 14.98 1.14
N LEU A 28 -47.26 15.79 1.82
CA LEU A 28 -45.80 15.77 1.73
C LEU A 28 -45.22 14.44 2.21
N ILE A 29 -45.63 13.95 3.38
CA ILE A 29 -45.19 12.65 3.91
C ILE A 29 -45.56 11.52 2.94
N THR A 30 -46.76 11.55 2.38
CA THR A 30 -47.20 10.54 1.39
C THR A 30 -46.39 10.62 0.10
N ALA A 31 -45.97 11.81 -0.34
CA ALA A 31 -45.10 11.98 -1.49
C ALA A 31 -43.68 11.44 -1.23
N PHE A 32 -43.12 11.67 -0.03
CA PHE A 32 -41.82 11.11 0.35
C PHE A 32 -41.84 9.58 0.47
N LEU A 33 -42.89 9.00 1.06
CA LEU A 33 -43.02 7.53 1.15
C LEU A 33 -43.21 6.87 -0.22
N ARG A 34 -43.92 7.53 -1.16
CA ARG A 34 -44.05 7.05 -2.54
C ARG A 34 -42.76 7.19 -3.36
N ALA A 35 -41.95 8.22 -3.09
CA ALA A 35 -40.64 8.37 -3.72
C ALA A 35 -39.69 7.24 -3.27
N ASP A 36 -39.75 6.85 -1.99
CA ASP A 36 -38.95 5.75 -1.46
C ASP A 36 -39.37 4.40 -2.08
N GLU A 37 -40.68 4.12 -2.18
CA GLU A 37 -41.22 2.94 -2.89
C GLU A 37 -40.89 2.92 -4.39
N ALA A 38 -40.94 4.06 -5.08
CA ALA A 38 -40.56 4.14 -6.49
C ALA A 38 -39.06 3.86 -6.70
N THR A 39 -38.22 4.33 -5.78
CA THR A 39 -36.76 4.10 -5.80
C THR A 39 -36.43 2.64 -5.47
N THR A 40 -37.15 2.00 -4.54
CA THR A 40 -36.98 0.57 -4.25
C THR A 40 -37.50 -0.34 -5.38
N ARG A 41 -38.57 0.05 -6.08
CA ARG A 41 -39.11 -0.74 -7.20
C ARG A 41 -38.32 -0.57 -8.50
N LEU A 42 -37.63 0.55 -8.70
CA LEU A 42 -36.72 0.74 -9.84
C LEU A 42 -35.45 -0.12 -9.74
N CYS A 43 -35.03 -0.52 -8.54
CA CYS A 43 -33.91 -1.45 -8.35
C CYS A 43 -34.27 -2.93 -8.56
N SER A 44 -35.56 -3.29 -8.68
CA SER A 44 -36.01 -4.69 -8.81
C SER A 44 -36.56 -5.06 -10.20
N LEU A 45 -36.51 -4.18 -11.19
CA LEU A 45 -37.10 -4.41 -12.51
C LEU A 45 -36.11 -4.48 -13.70
N THR A 46 -34.81 -4.59 -13.44
CA THR A 46 -33.85 -5.09 -14.45
C THR A 46 -33.63 -6.60 -14.31
N GLY A 47 -34.72 -7.36 -14.40
CA GLY A 47 -34.65 -8.76 -14.78
C GLY A 47 -34.36 -8.86 -16.28
N GLY A 48 -33.08 -8.99 -16.65
CA GLY A 48 -32.68 -9.16 -18.05
C GLY A 48 -31.18 -9.42 -18.21
N ALA A 49 -30.84 -10.67 -18.51
CA ALA A 49 -29.50 -11.20 -18.79
C ALA A 49 -28.50 -11.12 -17.62
N GLY A 50 -28.70 -12.02 -16.64
CA GLY A 50 -27.60 -12.44 -15.77
C GLY A 50 -26.48 -13.02 -16.62
N ILE A 51 -25.44 -12.22 -16.90
CA ILE A 51 -24.10 -12.75 -17.08
C ILE A 51 -23.79 -13.41 -15.74
N LYS A 52 -23.98 -14.73 -15.65
CA LYS A 52 -23.37 -15.52 -14.57
C LYS A 52 -21.87 -15.35 -14.74
N SER A 53 -21.31 -14.38 -14.01
CA SER A 53 -19.87 -14.37 -13.74
C SER A 53 -19.60 -15.60 -12.91
N THR A 54 -19.21 -16.69 -13.56
CA THR A 54 -18.78 -17.95 -12.93
C THR A 54 -17.53 -17.78 -12.05
N VAL A 55 -17.03 -16.55 -11.88
CA VAL A 55 -15.83 -16.21 -11.10
C VAL A 55 -16.18 -15.75 -9.68
N ALA A 56 -17.42 -15.31 -9.42
CA ALA A 56 -17.79 -14.72 -8.13
C ALA A 56 -18.31 -15.72 -7.07
N ASP A 57 -18.73 -16.93 -7.47
CA ASP A 57 -19.46 -17.85 -6.59
C ASP A 57 -18.57 -18.61 -5.57
N ASP A 58 -17.23 -18.50 -5.63
CA ASP A 58 -16.31 -19.25 -4.74
C ASP A 58 -15.24 -18.37 -4.05
N TYR A 59 -15.41 -17.04 -4.06
CA TYR A 59 -14.47 -16.15 -3.36
C TYR A 59 -14.91 -15.93 -1.90
N SER A 60 -14.28 -16.66 -0.98
CA SER A 60 -14.39 -16.36 0.46
C SER A 60 -13.31 -15.35 0.86
N PRO A 61 -13.68 -14.16 1.37
CA PRO A 61 -12.71 -13.23 1.94
C PRO A 61 -11.92 -13.88 3.08
N THR A 62 -10.64 -13.56 3.17
CA THR A 62 -9.80 -13.97 4.31
C THR A 62 -10.11 -13.14 5.55
N GLN A 63 -9.79 -13.66 6.73
CA GLN A 63 -9.91 -12.91 7.99
C GLN A 63 -9.16 -11.57 7.93
N THR A 64 -7.93 -11.57 7.40
CA THR A 64 -7.12 -10.35 7.23
C THR A 64 -7.82 -9.30 6.37
N GLN A 65 -8.59 -9.71 5.36
CA GLN A 65 -9.35 -8.77 4.53
C GLN A 65 -10.53 -8.15 5.27
N LEU A 66 -11.28 -8.95 6.03
CA LEU A 66 -12.39 -8.44 6.84
C LEU A 66 -11.88 -7.48 7.93
N GLU A 67 -10.77 -7.83 8.58
CA GLU A 67 -10.10 -6.98 9.56
C GLU A 67 -9.58 -5.68 8.95
N ALA A 68 -8.99 -5.73 7.74
CA ALA A 68 -8.55 -4.53 7.04
C ALA A 68 -9.72 -3.59 6.73
N ILE A 69 -10.85 -4.12 6.22
CA ILE A 69 -12.05 -3.32 5.96
C ILE A 69 -12.51 -2.63 7.24
N LEU A 70 -12.67 -3.38 8.33
CA LEU A 70 -13.10 -2.82 9.61
C LEU A 70 -12.11 -1.75 10.12
N HIS A 71 -10.80 -2.04 10.05
CA HIS A 71 -9.74 -1.14 10.49
C HIS A 71 -9.77 0.18 9.72
N TYR A 72 -9.71 0.14 8.38
CA TYR A 72 -9.60 1.37 7.58
C TYR A 72 -10.93 2.13 7.43
N ALA A 73 -12.08 1.46 7.59
CA ALA A 73 -13.37 2.14 7.63
C ALA A 73 -13.62 2.90 8.94
N THR A 74 -12.95 2.52 10.03
CA THR A 74 -13.19 3.10 11.37
C THR A 74 -12.00 3.89 11.93
N SER A 75 -10.81 3.70 11.38
CA SER A 75 -9.60 4.41 11.79
C SER A 75 -9.61 5.86 11.34
N LYS A 76 -9.11 6.75 12.20
CA LYS A 76 -8.80 8.15 11.84
C LYS A 76 -7.39 8.31 11.25
N ILE A 77 -6.58 7.25 11.31
CA ILE A 77 -5.23 7.21 10.79
C ILE A 77 -5.26 6.41 9.49
N VAL A 78 -4.80 7.03 8.41
CA VAL A 78 -4.75 6.46 7.06
C VAL A 78 -3.29 6.18 6.66
N PRO A 79 -3.06 5.29 5.68
CA PRO A 79 -1.74 5.10 5.07
C PRO A 79 -1.05 6.41 4.65
N GLN A 80 0.29 6.45 4.73
CA GLN A 80 1.09 7.59 4.29
C GLN A 80 1.00 7.82 2.77
N GLN A 81 0.89 6.73 2.01
CA GLN A 81 0.76 6.78 0.56
C GLN A 81 -0.66 7.21 0.16
N SER A 82 -0.74 8.08 -0.84
CA SER A 82 -2.01 8.48 -1.45
C SER A 82 -2.66 7.33 -2.21
N LEU A 83 -3.97 7.43 -2.48
CA LEU A 83 -4.69 6.46 -3.30
C LEU A 83 -4.01 6.24 -4.67
N GLY A 84 -3.50 7.31 -5.29
CA GLY A 84 -2.80 7.23 -6.57
C GLY A 84 -1.51 6.44 -6.50
N GLU A 85 -0.72 6.64 -5.43
CA GLU A 85 0.52 5.88 -5.18
C GLU A 85 0.19 4.41 -4.89
N ILE A 86 -0.76 4.13 -4.00
CA ILE A 86 -1.19 2.76 -3.65
C ILE A 86 -1.64 2.00 -4.89
N ARG A 87 -2.38 2.68 -5.79
CA ARG A 87 -2.91 2.06 -7.00
C ARG A 87 -1.83 1.54 -7.94
N VAL A 88 -0.63 2.16 -7.95
CA VAL A 88 0.50 1.67 -8.76
C VAL A 88 0.90 0.25 -8.35
N SER A 89 1.11 0.03 -7.05
CA SER A 89 1.47 -1.29 -6.51
C SER A 89 0.33 -2.29 -6.62
N TYR A 90 -0.91 -1.84 -6.39
CA TYR A 90 -2.11 -2.67 -6.54
C TYR A 90 -2.28 -3.17 -7.97
N ASP A 91 -2.19 -2.29 -8.97
CA ASP A 91 -2.35 -2.65 -10.39
C ASP A 91 -1.28 -3.68 -10.82
N ALA A 92 -0.05 -3.54 -10.33
CA ALA A 92 1.04 -4.50 -10.56
C ALA A 92 0.81 -5.86 -9.87
N LEU A 93 0.17 -5.89 -8.70
CA LEU A 93 -0.24 -7.13 -8.06
C LEU A 93 -1.37 -7.82 -8.86
N GLN A 94 -2.35 -7.05 -9.33
CA GLN A 94 -3.48 -7.56 -10.10
C GLN A 94 -3.06 -8.11 -11.48
N SER A 95 -2.12 -7.46 -12.16
CA SER A 95 -1.59 -7.94 -13.45
C SER A 95 -0.91 -9.31 -13.35
N ARG A 96 -0.56 -9.74 -12.14
CA ARG A 96 0.03 -11.05 -11.82
C ARG A 96 -0.98 -12.08 -11.30
N GLY A 97 -2.28 -11.81 -11.44
CA GLY A 97 -3.34 -12.71 -10.97
C GLY A 97 -3.62 -12.60 -9.46
N GLY A 98 -3.16 -11.53 -8.80
CA GLY A 98 -3.51 -11.22 -7.41
C GLY A 98 -2.84 -12.14 -6.37
N VAL A 99 -1.77 -12.83 -6.73
CA VAL A 99 -0.97 -13.67 -5.83
C VAL A 99 0.51 -13.38 -6.08
N ALA A 100 1.23 -12.95 -5.05
CA ALA A 100 2.64 -12.59 -5.16
C ALA A 100 3.45 -12.91 -3.91
N ASN A 101 4.76 -13.09 -4.09
CA ASN A 101 5.74 -12.85 -3.05
C ASN A 101 6.04 -11.34 -2.99
N PHE A 102 5.52 -10.67 -1.97
CA PHE A 102 5.62 -9.23 -1.75
C PHE A 102 6.50 -8.93 -0.52
N LEU A 103 7.69 -8.37 -0.76
CA LEU A 103 8.57 -7.86 0.30
C LEU A 103 8.30 -6.37 0.51
N VAL A 104 8.18 -5.95 1.75
CA VAL A 104 7.99 -4.54 2.11
C VAL A 104 9.08 -4.15 3.11
N PHE A 105 9.96 -3.23 2.71
CA PHE A 105 10.80 -2.51 3.65
C PHE A 105 9.94 -1.41 4.26
N GLY A 106 9.57 -1.59 5.52
CA GLY A 106 8.67 -0.75 6.29
C GLY A 106 7.54 -1.55 6.92
N LEU A 107 7.17 -1.18 8.14
CA LEU A 107 6.00 -1.68 8.83
C LEU A 107 5.22 -0.48 9.38
N GLY A 108 3.90 -0.49 9.28
CA GLY A 108 3.11 0.67 9.70
C GLY A 108 1.63 0.56 9.38
N HIS A 109 1.00 1.73 9.25
CA HIS A 109 -0.44 1.86 9.08
C HIS A 109 -0.97 1.29 7.76
N ASP A 110 -0.12 1.06 6.77
CA ASP A 110 -0.46 0.48 5.48
C ASP A 110 -0.24 -1.04 5.41
N SER A 111 0.40 -1.64 6.43
CA SER A 111 0.82 -3.03 6.38
C SER A 111 -0.35 -4.01 6.36
N LEU A 112 -1.43 -3.71 7.10
CA LEU A 112 -2.65 -4.50 7.06
C LEU A 112 -3.33 -4.44 5.68
N MET A 113 -3.29 -3.29 5.02
CA MET A 113 -3.73 -3.15 3.63
C MET A 113 -2.87 -4.01 2.70
N TRP A 114 -1.54 -3.93 2.76
CA TRP A 114 -0.67 -4.73 1.89
C TRP A 114 -0.84 -6.24 2.07
N ALA A 115 -1.04 -6.71 3.31
CA ALA A 115 -1.34 -8.11 3.57
C ALA A 115 -2.72 -8.52 3.02
N SER A 116 -3.75 -7.69 3.22
CA SER A 116 -5.11 -7.98 2.76
C SER A 116 -5.31 -7.90 1.24
N LEU A 117 -4.52 -7.09 0.54
CA LEU A 117 -4.53 -7.02 -0.93
C LEU A 117 -3.89 -8.26 -1.58
N ASN A 118 -3.10 -9.03 -0.83
CA ASN A 118 -2.38 -10.24 -1.29
C ASN A 118 -2.79 -11.49 -0.47
N PRO A 119 -4.10 -11.81 -0.37
CA PRO A 119 -4.64 -12.75 0.62
C PRO A 119 -4.15 -14.20 0.47
N ARG A 120 -3.70 -14.59 -0.73
CA ARG A 120 -3.19 -15.93 -1.05
C ARG A 120 -1.70 -15.95 -1.36
N GLY A 121 -1.04 -14.79 -1.29
CA GLY A 121 0.39 -14.66 -1.50
C GLY A 121 1.15 -14.60 -0.18
N THR A 122 2.44 -14.29 -0.28
CA THR A 122 3.29 -14.01 0.88
C THR A 122 3.56 -12.52 0.93
N THR A 123 3.17 -11.86 2.02
CA THR A 123 3.60 -10.49 2.31
C THR A 123 4.48 -10.50 3.55
N LEU A 124 5.70 -9.97 3.45
CA LEU A 124 6.69 -9.93 4.53
C LEU A 124 7.22 -8.51 4.73
N PHE A 125 7.22 -8.05 5.98
CA PHE A 125 7.63 -6.69 6.35
C PHE A 125 8.99 -6.69 7.06
N LEU A 126 9.85 -5.72 6.74
CA LEU A 126 11.16 -5.50 7.37
C LEU A 126 11.21 -4.12 7.99
N GLU A 127 11.48 -4.02 9.29
CA GLU A 127 11.36 -2.77 10.05
C GLU A 127 12.60 -2.51 10.93
N GLU A 128 13.07 -1.26 10.99
CA GLU A 128 14.26 -0.88 11.75
C GLU A 128 14.05 -0.65 13.25
N ASP A 129 12.82 -0.54 13.73
CA ASP A 129 12.54 -0.25 15.13
C ASP A 129 11.84 -1.42 15.83
N PRO A 130 12.53 -2.11 16.76
CA PRO A 130 11.97 -3.27 17.42
C PRO A 130 10.75 -2.94 18.30
N LYS A 131 10.66 -1.72 18.84
CA LYS A 131 9.48 -1.28 19.61
C LYS A 131 8.30 -1.01 18.69
N TRP A 132 8.57 -0.49 17.51
CA TRP A 132 7.53 -0.28 16.49
C TRP A 132 6.98 -1.62 15.98
N VAL A 133 7.86 -2.60 15.72
CA VAL A 133 7.45 -3.99 15.41
C VAL A 133 6.49 -4.54 16.46
N GLN A 134 6.85 -4.46 17.74
CA GLN A 134 5.98 -4.94 18.82
C GLN A 134 4.65 -4.19 18.89
N THR A 135 4.67 -2.87 18.67
CA THR A 135 3.46 -2.03 18.68
C THR A 135 2.49 -2.45 17.57
N VAL A 136 2.97 -2.57 16.34
CA VAL A 136 2.12 -2.92 15.18
C VAL A 136 1.61 -4.36 15.30
N LEU A 137 2.47 -5.32 15.64
CA LEU A 137 2.06 -6.73 15.76
C LEU A 137 1.08 -6.98 16.92
N ARG A 138 1.03 -6.12 17.94
CA ARG A 138 -0.02 -6.21 18.98
C ARG A 138 -1.41 -5.92 18.41
N GLY A 139 -1.52 -4.97 17.47
CA GLY A 139 -2.77 -4.60 16.83
C GLY A 139 -3.11 -5.48 15.62
N ALA A 140 -2.11 -6.08 14.98
CA ALA A 140 -2.26 -6.95 13.83
C ALA A 140 -1.31 -8.17 13.93
N PRO A 141 -1.62 -9.16 14.80
CA PRO A 141 -0.74 -10.31 15.09
C PRO A 141 -0.56 -11.27 13.91
N GLN A 142 -1.41 -11.19 12.89
CA GLN A 142 -1.35 -11.95 11.65
C GLN A 142 -0.29 -11.44 10.66
N LEU A 143 0.24 -10.23 10.86
CA LEU A 143 1.29 -9.68 9.99
C LEU A 143 2.62 -10.41 10.22
N ARG A 144 3.34 -10.67 9.14
CA ARG A 144 4.67 -11.29 9.16
C ARG A 144 5.74 -10.22 9.06
N ALA A 145 6.37 -9.89 10.18
CA ALA A 145 7.37 -8.83 10.23
C ALA A 145 8.65 -9.27 10.93
N HIS A 146 9.79 -8.77 10.46
CA HIS A 146 11.09 -8.95 11.11
C HIS A 146 11.73 -7.60 11.42
N TYR A 147 12.31 -7.51 12.62
CA TYR A 147 13.24 -6.45 12.96
C TYR A 147 14.54 -6.64 12.15
N VAL A 148 14.99 -5.56 11.51
CA VAL A 148 16.24 -5.53 10.74
C VAL A 148 17.11 -4.40 11.25
N ARG A 149 18.36 -4.72 11.57
CA ARG A 149 19.36 -3.70 11.90
C ARG A 149 20.02 -3.20 10.62
N TYR A 150 19.84 -1.92 10.33
CA TYR A 150 20.53 -1.22 9.24
C TYR A 150 21.85 -0.64 9.75
N ARG A 151 22.94 -0.84 8.99
CA ARG A 151 24.28 -0.38 9.36
C ARG A 151 24.71 0.94 8.71
N THR A 152 23.98 1.38 7.69
CA THR A 152 24.24 2.65 6.99
C THR A 152 23.38 3.76 7.55
N GLN A 153 23.92 4.97 7.64
CA GLN A 153 23.19 6.18 8.06
C GLN A 153 23.01 7.12 6.87
N LEU A 154 21.96 7.94 6.89
CA LEU A 154 21.62 8.87 5.82
C LEU A 154 22.80 9.79 5.45
N GLN A 155 23.54 10.29 6.45
CA GLN A 155 24.72 11.15 6.25
C GLN A 155 25.86 10.50 5.47
N GLN A 156 25.87 9.17 5.35
CA GLN A 156 26.88 8.42 4.62
C GLN A 156 26.53 8.25 3.13
N ALA A 157 25.38 8.75 2.67
CA ALA A 157 24.86 8.51 1.32
C ALA A 157 25.85 8.89 0.21
N ASP A 158 26.46 10.09 0.29
CA ASP A 158 27.38 10.58 -0.75
C ASP A 158 28.68 9.76 -0.79
N ASP A 159 29.25 9.45 0.38
CA ASP A 159 30.43 8.58 0.50
C ASP A 159 30.15 7.17 -0.06
N LEU A 160 28.99 6.59 0.26
CA LEU A 160 28.58 5.28 -0.23
C LEU A 160 28.44 5.26 -1.75
N LEU A 161 27.80 6.27 -2.37
CA LEU A 161 27.71 6.36 -3.83
C LEU A 161 29.08 6.55 -4.50
N ALA A 162 29.95 7.35 -3.89
CA ALA A 162 31.28 7.62 -4.46
C ALA A 162 32.21 6.41 -4.39
N THR A 163 32.06 5.54 -3.39
CA THR A 163 33.05 4.50 -3.07
C THR A 163 32.61 3.08 -3.39
N TYR A 164 31.32 2.79 -3.55
CA TYR A 164 30.84 1.41 -3.70
C TYR A 164 31.48 0.67 -4.90
N GLY A 165 31.72 1.37 -6.01
CA GLY A 165 32.29 0.78 -7.23
C GLY A 165 33.73 0.29 -7.07
N ALA A 166 34.45 0.76 -6.05
CA ALA A 166 35.80 0.31 -5.74
C ALA A 166 35.82 -1.01 -4.93
N GLU A 167 34.70 -1.45 -4.35
CA GLU A 167 34.59 -2.71 -3.63
C GLU A 167 34.03 -3.81 -4.56
N PRO A 168 34.84 -4.81 -4.97
CA PRO A 168 34.40 -5.85 -5.88
C PRO A 168 33.20 -6.66 -5.37
N ARG A 169 32.99 -6.74 -4.04
CA ARG A 169 31.82 -7.39 -3.44
C ARG A 169 30.52 -6.59 -3.57
N CYS A 170 30.57 -5.34 -4.04
CA CYS A 170 29.40 -4.57 -4.45
C CYS A 170 29.09 -4.67 -5.95
N ALA A 171 29.97 -5.28 -6.75
CA ALA A 171 29.83 -5.30 -8.20
C ALA A 171 28.66 -6.19 -8.68
N PRO A 172 27.91 -5.77 -9.71
CA PRO A 172 26.74 -6.49 -10.21
C PRO A 172 27.11 -7.77 -10.97
N SER A 173 28.33 -7.84 -11.53
CA SER A 173 28.78 -8.86 -12.48
C SER A 173 28.84 -10.29 -11.93
N ARG A 174 28.70 -10.48 -10.60
CA ARG A 174 28.59 -11.79 -9.94
C ARG A 174 27.53 -11.80 -8.84
N ALA A 175 26.40 -11.15 -9.10
CA ALA A 175 25.22 -11.24 -8.24
C ALA A 175 25.43 -10.68 -6.81
N ALA A 176 26.38 -9.73 -6.62
CA ALA A 176 26.74 -9.07 -5.35
C ALA A 176 26.09 -9.73 -4.12
N PRO A 177 26.67 -10.81 -3.55
CA PRO A 177 25.95 -11.63 -2.58
C PRO A 177 25.44 -10.75 -1.45
N LEU A 178 24.18 -10.91 -1.04
CA LEU A 178 23.67 -10.12 0.08
C LEU A 178 24.03 -10.81 1.40
N ARG A 179 23.61 -12.07 1.56
CA ARG A 179 23.83 -12.89 2.76
C ARG A 179 25.31 -12.92 3.16
N GLY A 180 25.60 -12.43 4.36
CA GLY A 180 26.95 -12.41 4.95
C GLY A 180 27.98 -11.52 4.24
N ASN A 181 27.55 -10.60 3.36
CA ASN A 181 28.46 -9.69 2.66
C ASN A 181 28.81 -8.45 3.50
N GLY A 182 29.67 -8.68 4.49
CA GLY A 182 30.18 -7.63 5.37
C GLY A 182 30.99 -6.56 4.65
N ARG A 183 31.62 -6.92 3.52
CA ARG A 183 32.53 -6.05 2.77
C ARG A 183 31.81 -4.96 1.99
N CYS A 184 30.70 -5.30 1.34
CA CYS A 184 29.90 -4.30 0.63
C CYS A 184 28.98 -3.56 1.61
N ARG A 185 29.33 -2.35 2.06
CA ARG A 185 28.56 -1.57 3.06
C ARG A 185 27.06 -1.42 2.72
N LEU A 186 26.71 -1.38 1.44
CA LEU A 186 25.33 -1.29 0.94
C LEU A 186 24.54 -2.60 1.03
N ALA A 187 25.20 -3.75 1.09
CA ALA A 187 24.52 -5.04 1.20
C ALA A 187 23.88 -5.17 2.59
N LEU A 188 22.57 -5.46 2.60
CA LEU A 188 21.87 -5.92 3.80
C LEU A 188 22.20 -7.39 4.02
N GLU A 189 23.24 -7.65 4.82
CA GLU A 189 23.85 -8.97 5.00
C GLU A 189 23.24 -9.84 6.10
N ASN A 190 22.34 -9.26 6.89
CA ASN A 190 21.78 -9.78 8.12
C ASN A 190 20.24 -9.90 8.07
N LEU A 191 19.66 -10.10 6.88
CA LEU A 191 18.24 -10.35 6.73
C LEU A 191 17.90 -11.80 7.12
N PRO A 192 16.66 -12.09 7.51
CA PRO A 192 16.19 -13.47 7.71
C PRO A 192 16.42 -14.32 6.45
N ASP A 193 16.73 -15.60 6.63
CA ASP A 193 16.99 -16.55 5.54
C ASP A 193 15.86 -16.59 4.51
N GLU A 194 14.61 -16.50 5.00
CA GLU A 194 13.42 -16.45 4.17
C GLU A 194 13.43 -15.29 3.14
N VAL A 195 14.11 -14.17 3.45
CA VAL A 195 14.25 -13.04 2.53
C VAL A 195 15.22 -13.37 1.41
N TYR A 196 16.30 -14.09 1.70
CA TYR A 196 17.31 -14.46 0.71
C TYR A 196 16.88 -15.64 -0.17
N ASP A 197 16.13 -16.58 0.40
CA ASP A 197 15.81 -17.85 -0.26
C ASP A 197 14.54 -17.76 -1.13
N ARG A 198 13.77 -16.67 -0.97
CA ARG A 198 12.55 -16.41 -1.75
C ARG A 198 12.83 -15.44 -2.91
N GLU A 199 12.22 -15.76 -4.05
CA GLU A 199 12.12 -14.82 -5.17
C GLU A 199 10.94 -13.87 -4.97
N TRP A 200 11.23 -12.57 -4.90
CA TRP A 200 10.23 -11.54 -4.67
C TRP A 200 9.69 -11.00 -6.00
N ASP A 201 8.37 -11.10 -6.19
CA ASP A 201 7.65 -10.54 -7.34
C ASP A 201 7.48 -9.03 -7.22
N LEU A 202 7.15 -8.57 -6.01
CA LEU A 202 6.98 -7.17 -5.67
C LEU A 202 7.92 -6.84 -4.51
N ILE A 203 8.58 -5.68 -4.58
CA ILE A 203 9.38 -5.12 -3.49
C ILE A 203 8.96 -3.66 -3.30
N MET A 204 8.39 -3.32 -2.15
CA MET A 204 8.12 -1.93 -1.74
C MET A 204 9.24 -1.45 -0.83
N ILE A 205 9.83 -0.31 -1.16
CA ILE A 205 10.87 0.35 -0.38
C ILE A 205 10.27 1.64 0.20
N ASP A 206 9.70 1.53 1.40
CA ASP A 206 9.14 2.66 2.16
C ASP A 206 9.81 2.84 3.54
N ALA A 207 10.92 2.13 3.77
CA ALA A 207 11.74 2.25 4.96
C ALA A 207 13.17 1.81 4.64
N PRO A 208 14.15 2.11 5.51
CA PRO A 208 14.05 2.80 6.80
C PRO A 208 13.71 4.30 6.70
N ARG A 209 13.41 4.92 7.85
CA ARG A 209 12.93 6.31 8.02
C ARG A 209 13.68 7.41 7.25
N GLY A 210 15.01 7.43 7.30
CA GLY A 210 15.85 8.35 6.52
C GLY A 210 15.53 9.85 6.65
N TYR A 211 15.00 10.35 7.78
CA TYR A 211 14.62 11.78 7.93
C TYR A 211 15.60 12.64 8.75
N PHE A 212 16.68 12.06 9.30
CA PHE A 212 17.77 12.79 9.97
C PHE A 212 19.14 12.13 9.67
N PRO A 213 20.26 12.87 9.80
CA PRO A 213 21.58 12.42 9.34
C PRO A 213 22.01 11.05 9.89
N GLU A 214 21.80 10.80 11.17
CA GLU A 214 22.19 9.57 11.86
C GLU A 214 21.16 8.43 11.71
N ALA A 215 19.99 8.71 11.12
CA ALA A 215 18.97 7.71 10.88
C ALA A 215 19.45 6.71 9.83
N PRO A 216 19.00 5.44 9.91
CA PRO A 216 19.13 4.54 8.78
C PRO A 216 18.37 5.10 7.57
N GLY A 217 19.05 5.15 6.42
CA GLY A 217 18.48 5.59 5.14
C GLY A 217 18.23 4.44 4.17
N ARG A 218 17.45 4.69 3.11
CA ARG A 218 16.99 3.67 2.15
C ARG A 218 18.07 3.12 1.22
N MET A 219 19.31 3.61 1.32
CA MET A 219 20.45 3.22 0.48
C MET A 219 20.66 1.70 0.40
N GLY A 220 20.72 1.02 1.56
CA GLY A 220 20.93 -0.43 1.60
C GLY A 220 19.72 -1.23 1.11
N ALA A 221 18.50 -0.74 1.34
CA ALA A 221 17.27 -1.36 0.85
C ALA A 221 17.17 -1.26 -0.68
N ILE A 222 17.47 -0.08 -1.26
CA ILE A 222 17.51 0.14 -2.71
C ILE A 222 18.55 -0.77 -3.37
N PHE A 223 19.79 -0.78 -2.85
CA PHE A 223 20.84 -1.66 -3.36
C PHE A 223 20.43 -3.15 -3.28
N SER A 224 19.91 -3.58 -2.13
CA SER A 224 19.53 -4.97 -1.92
C SER A 224 18.36 -5.41 -2.83
N ALA A 225 17.37 -4.54 -3.04
CA ALA A 225 16.28 -4.80 -3.98
C ALA A 225 16.77 -4.94 -5.42
N ALA A 226 17.71 -4.07 -5.85
CA ALA A 226 18.33 -4.17 -7.17
C ALA A 226 19.07 -5.51 -7.36
N VAL A 227 19.84 -5.92 -6.35
CA VAL A 227 20.55 -7.20 -6.35
C VAL A 227 19.57 -8.38 -6.38
N MET A 228 18.55 -8.39 -5.53
CA MET A 228 17.53 -9.45 -5.49
C MET A 228 16.82 -9.58 -6.85
N ALA A 229 16.39 -8.47 -7.44
CA ALA A 229 15.69 -8.46 -8.73
C ALA A 229 16.56 -9.01 -9.87
N ARG A 230 17.83 -8.60 -9.93
CA ARG A 230 18.78 -9.09 -10.96
C ARG A 230 19.16 -10.56 -10.78
N ASN A 231 19.20 -11.04 -9.54
CA ASN A 231 19.57 -12.41 -9.21
C ASN A 231 18.41 -13.41 -9.24
N ARG A 232 17.20 -12.94 -9.53
CA ARG A 232 16.03 -13.79 -9.73
C ARG A 232 16.36 -14.88 -10.76
N LYS A 233 16.11 -16.14 -10.41
CA LYS A 233 16.29 -17.32 -11.27
C LYS A 233 15.07 -17.58 -12.13
N GLY A 234 13.87 -17.32 -11.60
CA GLY A 234 12.62 -17.42 -12.34
C GLY A 234 12.50 -16.40 -13.48
N SER A 235 11.64 -16.71 -14.46
CA SER A 235 11.35 -15.80 -15.58
C SER A 235 10.58 -14.55 -15.15
N GLY A 236 10.65 -13.50 -15.97
CA GLY A 236 9.92 -12.26 -15.78
C GLY A 236 10.74 -11.18 -15.08
N VAL A 237 10.02 -10.16 -14.60
CA VAL A 237 10.58 -9.00 -13.90
C VAL A 237 10.21 -9.03 -12.42
N THR A 238 11.03 -8.39 -11.59
CA THR A 238 10.63 -7.98 -10.25
C THR A 238 10.14 -6.54 -10.31
N HIS A 239 8.93 -6.28 -9.78
CA HIS A 239 8.38 -4.94 -9.64
C HIS A 239 8.96 -4.31 -8.37
N VAL A 240 9.72 -3.22 -8.51
CA VAL A 240 10.28 -2.48 -7.37
C VAL A 240 9.61 -1.12 -7.28
N PHE A 241 9.04 -0.81 -6.11
CA PHE A 241 8.39 0.46 -5.82
C PHE A 241 9.25 1.20 -4.79
N LEU A 242 9.69 2.41 -5.12
CA LEU A 242 10.44 3.26 -4.21
C LEU A 242 9.61 4.49 -3.87
N HIS A 243 9.37 4.72 -2.58
CA HIS A 243 8.68 5.89 -2.07
C HIS A 243 9.66 7.03 -1.69
N ASP A 244 9.13 8.22 -1.41
CA ASP A 244 9.85 9.46 -1.11
C ASP A 244 10.96 9.84 -2.12
N VAL A 245 10.74 9.63 -3.42
CA VAL A 245 11.71 9.99 -4.47
C VAL A 245 11.88 11.50 -4.69
N ASP A 246 11.12 12.32 -3.98
CA ASP A 246 11.34 13.76 -3.83
C ASP A 246 12.58 14.08 -2.99
N ARG A 247 13.05 13.12 -2.17
CA ARG A 247 14.30 13.24 -1.42
C ARG A 247 15.51 12.91 -2.31
N ARG A 248 16.60 13.66 -2.09
CA ARG A 248 17.83 13.58 -2.91
C ARG A 248 18.47 12.19 -2.89
N VAL A 249 18.55 11.57 -1.71
CA VAL A 249 19.25 10.30 -1.52
C VAL A 249 18.51 9.17 -2.23
N GLU A 250 17.21 9.05 -2.01
CA GLU A 250 16.34 8.06 -2.64
C GLU A 250 16.40 8.17 -4.15
N LYS A 251 16.29 9.39 -4.69
CA LYS A 251 16.40 9.63 -6.13
C LYS A 251 17.76 9.21 -6.71
N ALA A 252 18.86 9.62 -6.09
CA ALA A 252 20.21 9.32 -6.57
C ALA A 252 20.49 7.80 -6.55
N PHE A 253 20.11 7.11 -5.46
CA PHE A 253 20.27 5.66 -5.34
C PHE A 253 19.36 4.90 -6.31
N ALA A 254 18.15 5.39 -6.58
CA ALA A 254 17.27 4.79 -7.58
C ALA A 254 17.87 4.86 -8.98
N GLU A 255 18.39 6.03 -9.36
CA GLU A 255 19.01 6.24 -10.66
C GLU A 255 20.28 5.40 -10.85
N GLU A 256 21.06 5.19 -9.79
CA GLU A 256 22.28 4.38 -9.81
C GLU A 256 22.03 2.86 -9.78
N PHE A 257 21.06 2.37 -9.01
CA PHE A 257 20.88 0.92 -8.77
C PHE A 257 19.64 0.31 -9.42
N LEU A 258 18.52 1.04 -9.49
CA LEU A 258 17.27 0.58 -10.10
C LEU A 258 17.16 0.94 -11.58
N CYS A 259 17.97 1.90 -12.03
CA CYS A 259 18.13 2.36 -13.41
C CYS A 259 16.90 3.02 -14.03
N ARG A 260 17.12 4.23 -14.57
CA ARG A 260 16.07 4.99 -15.28
C ARG A 260 15.43 4.22 -16.43
N LYS A 261 16.19 3.36 -17.12
CA LYS A 261 15.69 2.52 -18.22
C LYS A 261 14.63 1.49 -17.79
N TYR A 262 14.54 1.17 -16.50
CA TYR A 262 13.55 0.25 -15.96
C TYR A 262 12.39 0.96 -15.26
N LEU A 263 12.39 2.30 -15.19
CA LEU A 263 11.31 3.09 -14.61
C LEU A 263 10.10 3.07 -15.56
N VAL A 264 8.99 2.46 -15.14
CA VAL A 264 7.78 2.32 -15.97
C VAL A 264 6.65 3.26 -15.55
N LYS A 265 6.62 3.71 -14.29
CA LYS A 265 5.58 4.63 -13.80
C LYS A 265 6.09 5.50 -12.65
N ALA A 266 5.60 6.73 -12.57
CA ALA A 266 5.83 7.64 -11.45
C ALA A 266 4.51 8.34 -11.08
N VAL A 267 4.14 8.29 -9.81
CA VAL A 267 2.91 8.93 -9.28
C VAL A 267 3.24 9.53 -7.92
N GLY A 268 3.01 10.83 -7.73
CA GLY A 268 3.35 11.50 -6.48
C GLY A 268 4.83 11.33 -6.15
N ARG A 269 5.12 10.74 -4.97
CA ARG A 269 6.48 10.45 -4.49
C ARG A 269 6.89 8.99 -4.71
N LEU A 270 6.08 8.21 -5.42
CA LEU A 270 6.35 6.82 -5.73
C LEU A 270 6.87 6.65 -7.16
N TRP A 271 7.99 5.95 -7.31
CA TRP A 271 8.49 5.42 -8.58
C TRP A 271 8.34 3.90 -8.64
N HIS A 272 7.94 3.38 -9.79
CA HIS A 272 7.78 1.95 -10.07
C HIS A 272 8.71 1.52 -11.20
N PHE A 273 9.55 0.53 -10.89
CA PHE A 273 10.51 -0.09 -11.79
C PHE A 273 10.13 -1.54 -12.12
N GLU A 274 10.41 -1.98 -13.33
CA GLU A 274 10.35 -3.37 -13.76
C GLU A 274 11.75 -3.87 -14.10
N ILE A 275 12.38 -4.56 -13.15
CA ILE A 275 13.78 -4.96 -13.26
C ILE A 275 13.86 -6.42 -13.74
N PRO A 276 14.47 -6.69 -14.90
CA PRO A 276 14.63 -8.04 -15.41
C PRO A 276 15.72 -8.81 -14.66
N SER A 277 15.58 -10.13 -14.62
CA SER A 277 16.67 -11.02 -14.22
C SER A 277 17.89 -10.86 -15.15
N ALA A 278 19.07 -10.73 -14.57
CA ALA A 278 20.33 -10.73 -15.30
C ALA A 278 20.70 -12.14 -15.81
N VAL A 279 20.17 -13.21 -15.20
CA VAL A 279 20.38 -14.59 -15.63
C VAL A 279 19.66 -14.88 -16.95
N ALA A 280 18.53 -14.21 -17.20
CA ALA A 280 17.78 -14.30 -18.46
C ALA A 280 18.38 -13.43 -19.59
N ASN A 281 19.17 -12.40 -19.25
CA ASN A 281 19.81 -11.49 -20.20
C ASN A 281 21.34 -11.66 -20.18
N VAL A 282 21.82 -12.68 -20.91
CA VAL A 282 23.24 -13.06 -21.04
C VAL A 282 24.11 -11.96 -21.69
N SER A 283 23.53 -10.85 -22.15
CA SER A 283 24.22 -9.78 -22.89
C SER A 283 24.70 -8.58 -22.07
N HIS A 284 24.44 -8.52 -20.75
CA HIS A 284 24.83 -7.36 -19.92
C HIS A 284 25.86 -7.71 -18.84
N SER A 285 27.07 -8.07 -19.27
CA SER A 285 28.27 -8.12 -18.43
C SER A 285 28.86 -6.71 -18.22
N GLY A 286 28.05 -5.78 -17.72
CA GLY A 286 28.53 -4.45 -17.32
C GLY A 286 29.08 -4.47 -15.90
N ASP A 287 30.14 -3.72 -15.64
CA ASP A 287 30.66 -3.48 -14.28
C ASP A 287 29.76 -2.56 -13.44
N ARG A 288 28.65 -2.07 -14.03
CA ARG A 288 27.71 -1.14 -13.42
C ARG A 288 26.28 -1.68 -13.44
N PHE A 289 25.47 -1.21 -12.50
CA PHE A 289 24.04 -1.55 -12.43
C PHE A 289 23.29 -0.95 -13.62
N CYS A 290 23.54 0.32 -13.87
CA CYS A 290 23.12 1.14 -15.00
C CYS A 290 24.38 1.57 -15.78
#